data_AF-E7RLG4-F1
#
_entry.id   AF-E7RLG4-F1
#
_cell.length_a   1.000
_cell.length_b   1.000
_cell.length_c   1.000
_cell.angle_alpha   90.00
_cell.angle_beta   90.00
_cell.angle_gamma   90.00
#
_symmetry.space_group_name_H-M   'P 1'
#
loop_
_entity.id
_entity.type
_entity.pdbx_description
1 polymer ?
#
loop_
_entity_poly.entity_id
_entity_poly.type
_entity_poly.pdbx_seq_one_letter_code
_entity_poly.pdbx_strand_id
1 'polypeptide(L)'
;MRFDVIIIGGGLSGLTAGIALSKAGKKVVIISAGQNSLHFHSGSFDLLGYTPNGEIVDKPLDGMQTLGVNHPYVKIGIDNIPLLADKAQELLTEAGVKVIGNTEQNHYRLTPVGVMKPTWLTAEELVVSETYNRLPWKKVDIVNIKGFLDFPTVFLAASLNKYATECEIKTISTKVTDNARRSPTEMRATNIAKLVSNDEDIETIAQQLNLIETDSELFILPAVLGFNNREAIEKLHLLAKKPFKMVATLPPSVSGVRATILLKKLFNRYGGTYLLGNTVVSGSIKNNKIVSIQTEKMQDEDLEAEYFILSSGSFLSHGLSSNYRRIYEPVFDLDVDATLYRADWSKEYIFDSQPYMEFGVKTDAQFHAMKGGKTIDNLYATGSVLSGHNNLKLADGTGVSLLTALKVAENILK
;
A
#
# COMPACT_ATOMS: atom_id res chain seq x y z
N MET A 1 -12.23 -27.40 6.54
CA MET A 1 -10.83 -27.64 6.07
C MET A 1 -9.83 -27.23 7.15
N ARG A 2 -8.62 -27.83 7.23
CA ARG A 2 -7.61 -27.49 8.25
C ARG A 2 -6.33 -26.88 7.66
N PHE A 3 -5.88 -25.79 8.28
CA PHE A 3 -4.66 -25.04 7.97
C PHE A 3 -3.78 -24.92 9.23
N ASP A 4 -2.53 -24.47 9.07
CA ASP A 4 -1.72 -24.07 10.22
C ASP A 4 -2.09 -22.63 10.61
N VAL A 5 -2.27 -21.76 9.61
CA VAL A 5 -2.61 -20.35 9.81
C VAL A 5 -3.71 -19.90 8.85
N ILE A 6 -4.74 -19.25 9.39
CA ILE A 6 -5.76 -18.53 8.64
C ILE A 6 -5.53 -17.03 8.80
N ILE A 7 -5.45 -16.31 7.67
CA ILE A 7 -5.30 -14.86 7.63
C ILE A 7 -6.58 -14.23 7.09
N ILE A 8 -7.18 -13.34 7.87
CA ILE A 8 -8.42 -12.63 7.55
C ILE A 8 -8.05 -11.25 6.99
N GLY A 9 -8.10 -11.13 5.67
CA GLY A 9 -7.74 -9.91 4.93
C GLY A 9 -6.55 -10.09 4.00
N GLY A 10 -6.74 -9.79 2.71
CA GLY A 10 -5.74 -9.95 1.66
C GLY A 10 -5.00 -8.67 1.26
N GLY A 11 -4.86 -7.71 2.19
CA GLY A 11 -4.07 -6.49 1.99
C GLY A 11 -2.56 -6.70 2.12
N LEU A 12 -1.80 -5.60 2.17
CA LEU A 12 -0.33 -5.63 2.30
C LEU A 12 0.10 -6.46 3.52
N SER A 13 -0.48 -6.19 4.70
CA SER A 13 -0.19 -6.92 5.94
C SER A 13 -0.45 -8.43 5.82
N GLY A 14 -1.62 -8.80 5.29
CA GLY A 14 -2.00 -10.21 5.15
C GLY A 14 -1.14 -10.97 4.14
N LEU A 15 -0.79 -10.34 3.01
CA LEU A 15 0.12 -10.92 2.02
C LEU A 15 1.54 -11.07 2.59
N THR A 16 2.04 -10.08 3.32
CA THR A 16 3.37 -10.12 3.95
C THR A 16 3.47 -11.25 4.97
N ALA A 17 2.51 -11.35 5.90
CA ALA A 17 2.47 -12.43 6.88
C ALA A 17 2.32 -13.80 6.20
N GLY A 18 1.42 -13.88 5.20
CA GLY A 18 1.20 -15.13 4.47
C GLY A 18 2.42 -15.60 3.72
N ILE A 19 3.15 -14.71 3.04
CA ILE A 19 4.41 -15.03 2.35
C ILE A 19 5.45 -15.51 3.36
N ALA A 20 5.66 -14.79 4.46
CA ALA A 20 6.66 -15.15 5.47
C ALA A 20 6.38 -16.54 6.08
N LEU A 21 5.13 -16.82 6.42
CA LEU A 21 4.70 -18.10 7.01
C LEU A 21 4.73 -19.25 6.02
N SER A 22 4.25 -19.05 4.78
CA SER A 22 4.32 -20.08 3.73
C SER A 22 5.75 -20.38 3.31
N LYS A 23 6.62 -19.36 3.23
CA LYS A 23 8.07 -19.56 2.99
C LYS A 23 8.73 -20.40 4.08
N ALA A 24 8.25 -20.31 5.32
CA ALA A 24 8.67 -21.14 6.44
C ALA A 24 7.99 -22.53 6.49
N GLY A 25 7.23 -22.91 5.45
CA GLY A 25 6.62 -24.24 5.31
C GLY A 25 5.26 -24.41 6.00
N LYS A 26 4.66 -23.34 6.55
CA LYS A 26 3.31 -23.40 7.12
C LYS A 26 2.25 -23.48 6.01
N LYS A 27 1.22 -24.28 6.25
CA LYS A 27 0.02 -24.34 5.40
C LYS A 27 -0.88 -23.13 5.70
N VAL A 28 -0.80 -22.10 4.86
CA VAL A 28 -1.49 -20.82 5.08
C VAL A 28 -2.64 -20.62 4.08
N VAL A 29 -3.76 -20.08 4.57
CA VAL A 29 -4.82 -19.53 3.73
C VAL A 29 -5.06 -18.05 4.04
N ILE A 30 -5.17 -17.23 3.00
CA ILE A 30 -5.64 -15.85 3.08
C ILE A 30 -7.08 -15.81 2.57
N ILE A 31 -7.98 -15.25 3.37
CA ILE A 31 -9.39 -15.03 3.03
C ILE A 31 -9.61 -13.54 2.80
N SER A 32 -10.14 -13.16 1.64
CA SER A 32 -10.28 -11.75 1.24
C SER A 32 -11.64 -11.51 0.61
N ALA A 33 -12.41 -10.57 1.19
CA ALA A 33 -13.73 -10.21 0.68
C ALA A 33 -13.70 -9.63 -0.76
N GLY A 34 -12.59 -8.98 -1.14
CA GLY A 34 -12.46 -8.39 -2.47
C GLY A 34 -11.04 -7.96 -2.82
N GLN A 35 -10.94 -6.95 -3.71
CA GLN A 35 -9.68 -6.27 -3.99
C GLN A 35 -9.25 -5.44 -2.78
N ASN A 36 -7.95 -5.35 -2.54
CA ASN A 36 -7.41 -4.68 -1.37
C ASN A 36 -7.10 -3.20 -1.63
N SER A 37 -6.84 -2.45 -0.55
CA SER A 37 -6.53 -1.01 -0.59
C SER A 37 -5.23 -0.66 -1.33
N LEU A 38 -4.35 -1.63 -1.59
CA LEU A 38 -3.11 -1.40 -2.32
C LEU A 38 -3.36 -0.97 -3.77
N HIS A 39 -4.56 -1.21 -4.32
CA HIS A 39 -4.99 -0.68 -5.62
C HIS A 39 -5.03 0.86 -5.67
N PHE A 40 -5.13 1.52 -4.52
CA PHE A 40 -5.11 2.99 -4.40
C PHE A 40 -3.72 3.53 -4.02
N HIS A 41 -2.73 2.66 -3.89
CA HIS A 41 -1.40 3.00 -3.42
C HIS A 41 -0.52 3.54 -4.54
N SER A 42 0.30 4.55 -4.25
CA SER A 42 1.12 5.28 -5.23
C SER A 42 2.30 4.50 -5.82
N GLY A 43 2.53 3.26 -5.38
CA GLY A 43 3.77 2.53 -5.66
C GLY A 43 4.93 3.01 -4.79
N SER A 44 4.67 3.48 -3.57
CA SER A 44 5.71 3.90 -2.64
C SER A 44 5.31 3.68 -1.20
N PHE A 45 6.12 2.96 -0.45
CA PHE A 45 5.89 2.53 0.92
C PHE A 45 6.53 3.52 1.88
N ASP A 46 5.72 4.09 2.76
CA ASP A 46 6.12 5.01 3.81
C ASP A 46 6.42 4.24 5.13
N LEU A 47 7.43 4.70 5.89
CA LEU A 47 7.84 4.14 7.19
C LEU A 47 7.49 5.10 8.34
N LEU A 48 8.02 6.31 8.34
CA LEU A 48 7.56 7.42 9.15
C LEU A 48 7.91 8.70 8.42
N GLY A 49 6.93 9.40 7.88
CA GLY A 49 7.15 10.62 7.11
C GLY A 49 6.98 11.91 7.91
N TYR A 50 6.21 11.87 9.01
CA TYR A 50 5.95 13.04 9.83
C TYR A 50 5.90 12.71 11.32
N THR A 51 6.26 13.68 12.15
CA THR A 51 6.05 13.61 13.61
C THR A 51 4.57 13.77 13.96
N PRO A 52 4.13 13.43 15.19
CA PRO A 52 2.76 13.70 15.63
C PRO A 52 2.33 15.18 15.51
N ASN A 53 3.29 16.11 15.51
CA ASN A 53 3.07 17.54 15.34
C ASN A 53 3.01 17.99 13.87
N GLY A 54 3.22 17.07 12.91
CA GLY A 54 3.16 17.33 11.48
C GLY A 54 4.46 17.85 10.86
N GLU A 55 5.58 17.77 11.57
CA GLU A 55 6.90 18.13 11.04
C GLU A 55 7.43 16.99 10.15
N ILE A 56 8.12 17.34 9.06
CA ILE A 56 8.73 16.36 8.15
C ILE A 56 9.82 15.59 8.90
N VAL A 57 9.84 14.27 8.72
CA VAL A 57 10.87 13.38 9.25
C VAL A 57 11.80 12.97 8.11
N ASP A 58 13.04 13.45 8.12
CA ASP A 58 14.07 13.01 7.18
C ASP A 58 14.64 11.64 7.56
N LYS A 59 14.85 11.39 8.85
CA LYS A 59 15.39 10.12 9.36
C LYS A 59 14.32 9.36 10.13
N PRO A 60 13.66 8.37 9.53
CA PRO A 60 12.48 7.74 10.12
C PRO A 60 12.79 7.07 11.46
N LEU A 61 13.96 6.45 11.61
CA LEU A 61 14.36 5.79 12.87
C LEU A 61 14.51 6.79 14.03
N ASP A 62 15.09 7.96 13.78
CA ASP A 62 15.23 9.02 14.80
C ASP A 62 13.85 9.57 15.18
N GLY A 63 12.98 9.79 14.18
CA GLY A 63 11.62 10.30 14.39
C GLY A 63 10.75 9.39 15.26
N MET A 64 11.02 8.08 15.30
CA MET A 64 10.24 7.11 16.08
C MET A 64 10.31 7.34 17.59
N GLN A 65 11.31 8.06 18.09
CA GLN A 65 11.42 8.42 19.51
C GLN A 65 10.27 9.33 19.99
N THR A 66 9.59 10.01 19.05
CA THR A 66 8.47 10.91 19.35
C THR A 66 7.11 10.22 19.40
N LEU A 67 7.07 8.90 19.11
CA LEU A 67 5.83 8.15 18.99
C LEU A 67 5.25 7.78 20.36
N GLY A 68 3.92 7.76 20.44
CA GLY A 68 3.20 7.39 21.65
C GLY A 68 3.40 5.91 22.02
N VAL A 69 3.23 5.59 23.31
CA VAL A 69 3.43 4.24 23.86
C VAL A 69 2.57 3.15 23.21
N ASN A 70 1.42 3.53 22.65
CA ASN A 70 0.49 2.62 21.99
C ASN A 70 0.81 2.38 20.51
N HIS A 71 1.79 3.10 19.95
CA HIS A 71 2.15 3.01 18.54
C HIS A 71 2.65 1.59 18.18
N PRO A 72 2.25 1.01 17.04
CA PRO A 72 2.69 -0.32 16.63
C PRO A 72 4.23 -0.49 16.61
N TYR A 73 4.99 0.51 16.19
CA TYR A 73 6.47 0.45 16.25
C TYR A 73 7.02 0.35 17.67
N VAL A 74 6.41 1.05 18.65
CA VAL A 74 6.83 0.95 20.05
C VAL A 74 6.55 -0.46 20.57
N LYS A 75 5.41 -1.07 20.19
CA LYS A 75 5.10 -2.47 20.54
C LYS A 75 6.06 -3.49 19.90
N ILE A 76 6.51 -3.24 18.66
CA ILE A 76 7.56 -4.05 18.01
C ILE A 76 8.89 -3.94 18.78
N GLY A 77 9.13 -2.80 19.42
CA GLY A 77 10.42 -2.39 19.98
C GLY A 77 11.25 -1.69 18.90
N ILE A 78 11.59 -0.42 19.12
CA ILE A 78 12.26 0.44 18.11
C ILE A 78 13.55 -0.18 17.58
N ASP A 79 14.31 -0.87 18.44
CA ASP A 79 15.57 -1.54 18.05
C ASP A 79 15.36 -2.68 17.04
N ASN A 80 14.16 -3.27 16.97
CA ASN A 80 13.83 -4.31 15.99
C ASN A 80 13.39 -3.75 14.63
N ILE A 81 13.10 -2.45 14.54
CA ILE A 81 12.55 -1.83 13.33
C ILE A 81 13.50 -1.93 12.13
N PRO A 82 14.81 -1.61 12.24
CA PRO A 82 15.72 -1.71 11.11
C PRO A 82 15.75 -3.12 10.51
N LEU A 83 15.86 -4.15 11.36
CA LEU A 83 15.89 -5.55 10.93
C LEU A 83 14.61 -5.97 10.20
N LEU A 84 13.43 -5.59 10.72
CA LEU A 84 12.15 -5.93 10.10
C LEU A 84 11.90 -5.13 8.81
N ALA A 85 12.39 -3.90 8.75
CA ALA A 85 12.33 -3.07 7.56
C ALA A 85 13.20 -3.63 6.42
N ASP A 86 14.41 -4.10 6.72
CA ASP A 86 15.27 -4.78 5.75
C ASP A 86 14.60 -6.06 5.21
N LYS A 87 14.06 -6.90 6.11
CA LYS A 87 13.29 -8.10 5.72
C LYS A 87 12.07 -7.76 4.85
N ALA A 88 11.41 -6.63 5.11
CA ALA A 88 10.27 -6.18 4.30
C ALA A 88 10.72 -5.74 2.89
N GLN A 89 11.84 -5.02 2.78
CA GLN A 89 12.42 -4.64 1.49
C GLN A 89 12.89 -5.86 0.69
N GLU A 90 13.50 -6.85 1.34
CA GLU A 90 13.87 -8.14 0.73
C GLU A 90 12.64 -8.87 0.18
N LEU A 91 11.56 -8.97 0.97
CA LEU A 91 10.31 -9.60 0.54
C LEU A 91 9.68 -8.91 -0.66
N LEU A 92 9.65 -7.56 -0.67
CA LEU A 92 9.16 -6.79 -1.82
C LEU A 92 10.00 -7.06 -3.07
N THR A 93 11.32 -7.07 -2.92
CA THR A 93 12.27 -7.35 -4.01
C THR A 93 12.09 -8.77 -4.55
N GLU A 94 11.93 -9.76 -3.66
CA GLU A 94 11.70 -11.16 -4.01
C GLU A 94 10.37 -11.35 -4.77
N ALA A 95 9.35 -10.57 -4.42
CA ALA A 95 8.08 -10.55 -5.15
C ALA A 95 8.21 -9.93 -6.55
N GLY A 96 9.31 -9.22 -6.83
CA GLY A 96 9.55 -8.46 -8.07
C GLY A 96 9.10 -7.01 -8.00
N VAL A 97 8.74 -6.50 -6.81
CA VAL A 97 8.46 -5.08 -6.57
C VAL A 97 9.79 -4.38 -6.34
N LYS A 98 10.50 -4.05 -7.42
CA LYS A 98 11.78 -3.33 -7.34
C LYS A 98 11.58 -1.92 -6.80
N VAL A 99 12.24 -1.63 -5.69
CA VAL A 99 12.14 -0.35 -4.97
C VAL A 99 13.52 0.23 -4.70
N ILE A 100 13.56 1.55 -4.55
CA ILE A 100 14.73 2.33 -4.12
C ILE A 100 14.42 3.01 -2.77
N GLY A 101 15.47 3.31 -2.01
CA GLY A 101 15.40 3.88 -0.66
C GLY A 101 15.96 2.94 0.41
N ASN A 102 16.06 3.44 1.63
CA ASN A 102 16.54 2.71 2.81
C ASN A 102 15.99 3.34 4.10
N THR A 103 16.24 2.70 5.24
CA THR A 103 15.74 3.14 6.55
C THR A 103 16.53 4.30 7.17
N GLU A 104 17.72 4.62 6.67
CA GLU A 104 18.55 5.69 7.22
C GLU A 104 17.98 7.07 6.91
N GLN A 105 17.40 7.24 5.71
CA GLN A 105 16.87 8.51 5.25
C GLN A 105 15.68 8.32 4.30
N ASN A 106 14.59 9.03 4.59
CA ASN A 106 13.49 9.20 3.65
C ASN A 106 13.95 10.03 2.45
N HIS A 107 13.60 9.56 1.25
CA HIS A 107 13.56 10.39 0.06
C HIS A 107 12.15 10.99 -0.10
N TYR A 108 11.98 11.79 -1.14
CA TYR A 108 10.75 12.51 -1.44
C TYR A 108 10.12 12.02 -2.73
N ARG A 109 8.96 11.37 -2.63
CA ARG A 109 8.18 10.97 -3.82
C ARG A 109 7.35 12.13 -4.35
N LEU A 110 7.25 12.23 -5.66
CA LEU A 110 6.39 13.22 -6.31
C LEU A 110 4.96 12.69 -6.48
N THR A 111 3.97 13.42 -5.95
CA THR A 111 2.54 13.09 -6.10
C THR A 111 2.02 13.50 -7.49
N PRO A 112 0.87 12.97 -7.95
CA PRO A 112 0.28 13.34 -9.24
C PRO A 112 0.04 14.85 -9.43
N VAL A 113 -0.18 15.58 -8.33
CA VAL A 113 -0.41 17.05 -8.32
C VAL A 113 0.86 17.85 -8.07
N GLY A 114 2.03 17.20 -7.97
CA GLY A 114 3.33 17.84 -7.83
C GLY A 114 3.76 18.19 -6.41
N VAL A 115 3.04 17.72 -5.38
CA VAL A 115 3.50 17.83 -3.97
C VAL A 115 4.53 16.74 -3.69
N MET A 116 5.63 17.08 -3.03
CA MET A 116 6.62 16.12 -2.52
C MET A 116 6.19 15.57 -1.16
N LYS A 117 6.32 14.24 -0.96
CA LYS A 117 6.05 13.58 0.31
C LYS A 117 7.26 12.75 0.77
N PRO A 118 7.67 12.82 2.05
CA PRO A 118 8.69 11.95 2.60
C PRO A 118 8.21 10.50 2.57
N THR A 119 9.11 9.61 2.16
CA THR A 119 8.80 8.21 1.88
C THR A 119 10.04 7.34 2.06
N TRP A 120 9.82 6.11 2.49
CA TRP A 120 10.89 5.15 2.76
C TRP A 120 11.32 4.39 1.50
N LEU A 121 10.39 3.79 0.77
CA LEU A 121 10.67 3.00 -0.44
C LEU A 121 9.79 3.45 -1.60
N THR A 122 10.35 3.65 -2.78
CA THR A 122 9.58 3.99 -3.99
C THR A 122 9.93 3.05 -5.13
N ALA A 123 8.94 2.64 -5.93
CA ALA A 123 9.21 1.83 -7.12
C ALA A 123 10.17 2.56 -8.07
N GLU A 124 11.19 1.87 -8.58
CA GLU A 124 12.38 2.50 -9.20
C GLU A 124 12.06 3.38 -10.43
N GLU A 125 10.98 3.08 -11.13
CA GLU A 125 10.53 3.83 -12.30
C GLU A 125 9.90 5.19 -11.96
N LEU A 126 9.54 5.43 -10.70
CA LEU A 126 8.87 6.65 -10.27
C LEU A 126 9.86 7.79 -9.98
N VAL A 127 9.39 9.03 -10.08
CA VAL A 127 10.15 10.23 -9.71
C VAL A 127 10.33 10.29 -8.18
N VAL A 128 11.58 10.40 -7.76
CA VAL A 128 12.00 10.69 -6.39
C VAL A 128 12.97 11.87 -6.36
N SER A 129 13.12 12.48 -5.19
CA SER A 129 14.18 13.43 -4.89
C SER A 129 14.79 13.15 -3.52
N GLU A 130 16.10 13.38 -3.38
CA GLU A 130 16.81 13.35 -2.10
C GLU A 130 16.58 14.61 -1.26
N THR A 131 16.02 15.67 -1.86
CA THR A 131 15.86 16.97 -1.19
C THR A 131 14.43 17.46 -1.32
N TYR A 132 13.86 17.91 -0.20
CA TYR A 132 12.54 18.52 -0.18
C TYR A 132 12.50 19.76 -1.09
N ASN A 133 11.44 19.88 -1.89
CA ASN A 133 11.18 21.00 -2.81
C ASN A 133 12.24 21.24 -3.88
N ARG A 134 13.03 20.23 -4.26
CA ARG A 134 13.99 20.35 -5.35
C ARG A 134 14.05 19.05 -6.12
N LEU A 135 13.99 19.08 -7.45
CA LEU A 135 14.27 17.91 -8.28
C LEU A 135 15.74 17.90 -8.75
N PRO A 136 16.28 16.73 -9.14
CA PRO A 136 17.65 16.65 -9.65
C PRO A 136 17.81 17.27 -11.05
N TRP A 137 16.73 17.70 -11.70
CA TRP A 137 16.71 18.23 -13.06
C TRP A 137 16.27 19.69 -13.09
N LYS A 138 16.86 20.47 -14.00
CA LYS A 138 16.55 21.86 -14.27
C LYS A 138 15.44 22.01 -15.31
N LYS A 139 15.37 21.12 -16.30
CA LYS A 139 14.35 21.19 -17.36
C LYS A 139 13.79 19.81 -17.68
N VAL A 140 12.47 19.64 -17.66
CA VAL A 140 11.80 18.36 -17.95
C VAL A 140 10.55 18.58 -18.79
N ASP A 141 10.19 17.62 -19.64
CA ASP A 141 8.93 17.68 -20.38
C ASP A 141 7.91 16.74 -19.73
N ILE A 142 6.73 17.27 -19.37
CA ILE A 142 5.60 16.46 -18.89
C ILE A 142 4.85 15.96 -20.13
N VAL A 143 4.92 14.67 -20.42
CA VAL A 143 4.27 14.09 -21.60
C VAL A 143 3.04 13.30 -21.15
N ASN A 144 1.86 13.79 -21.55
CA ASN A 144 0.59 13.13 -21.24
C ASN A 144 0.02 12.37 -22.44
N ILE A 145 -0.86 11.41 -22.18
CA ILE A 145 -1.71 10.81 -23.21
C ILE A 145 -2.88 11.75 -23.46
N LYS A 146 -3.18 12.01 -24.73
CA LYS A 146 -4.28 12.90 -25.13
C LYS A 146 -5.59 12.47 -24.46
N GLY A 147 -6.21 13.40 -23.72
CA GLY A 147 -7.48 13.17 -23.03
C GLY A 147 -7.39 12.36 -21.72
N PHE A 148 -6.19 12.05 -21.23
CA PHE A 148 -6.02 11.37 -19.94
C PHE A 148 -6.04 12.38 -18.78
N LEU A 149 -7.10 12.32 -17.97
CA LEU A 149 -7.39 13.31 -16.92
C LEU A 149 -6.84 12.93 -15.53
N ASP A 150 -6.55 11.66 -15.30
CA ASP A 150 -6.01 11.17 -14.00
C ASP A 150 -4.52 11.52 -13.81
N PHE A 151 -3.99 12.40 -14.67
CA PHE A 151 -2.66 13.01 -14.60
C PHE A 151 -2.77 14.54 -14.74
N PRO A 152 -2.95 15.27 -13.63
CA PRO A 152 -3.26 16.69 -13.64
C PRO A 152 -2.03 17.56 -13.98
N THR A 153 -1.64 17.56 -15.25
CA THR A 153 -0.39 18.13 -15.76
C THR A 153 -0.20 19.61 -15.43
N VAL A 154 -1.26 20.42 -15.39
CA VAL A 154 -1.18 21.85 -15.07
C VAL A 154 -0.73 22.06 -13.61
N PHE A 155 -1.28 21.27 -12.67
CA PHE A 155 -0.88 21.34 -11.25
C PHE A 155 0.53 20.80 -11.05
N LEU A 156 0.87 19.72 -11.75
CA LEU A 156 2.22 19.16 -11.73
C LEU A 156 3.23 20.20 -12.24
N ALA A 157 3.00 20.79 -13.42
CA ALA A 157 3.86 21.81 -14.01
C ALA A 157 4.03 23.04 -13.10
N ALA A 158 2.92 23.54 -12.53
CA ALA A 158 2.96 24.65 -11.59
C ALA A 158 3.81 24.33 -10.35
N SER A 159 3.78 23.08 -9.88
CA SER A 159 4.60 22.65 -8.75
C SER A 159 6.07 22.46 -9.12
N LEU A 160 6.37 21.89 -10.29
CA LEU A 160 7.75 21.73 -10.77
C LEU A 160 8.46 23.08 -10.92
N ASN A 161 7.77 24.09 -11.45
CA ASN A 161 8.30 25.45 -11.55
C ASN A 161 8.64 26.03 -10.16
N LYS A 162 7.86 25.73 -9.11
CA LYS A 162 8.17 26.13 -7.73
C LYS A 162 9.44 25.47 -7.18
N TYR A 163 9.80 24.31 -7.71
CA TYR A 163 11.03 23.58 -7.36
C TYR A 163 12.23 23.96 -8.25
N ALA A 164 12.13 25.06 -9.01
CA ALA A 164 13.12 25.52 -9.97
C ALA A 164 13.42 24.51 -11.09
N THR A 165 12.41 23.72 -11.47
CA THR A 165 12.45 22.83 -12.63
C THR A 165 11.51 23.38 -13.70
N GLU A 166 12.08 23.92 -14.78
CA GLU A 166 11.34 24.36 -15.96
C GLU A 166 10.65 23.17 -16.61
N CYS A 167 9.42 23.36 -17.10
CA CYS A 167 8.74 22.29 -17.81
C CYS A 167 7.77 22.75 -18.89
N GLU A 168 7.70 21.97 -19.97
CA GLU A 168 6.65 22.08 -20.98
C GLU A 168 5.70 20.87 -20.91
N ILE A 169 4.42 21.11 -21.22
CA ILE A 169 3.43 20.05 -21.31
C ILE A 169 3.33 19.63 -22.78
N LYS A 170 3.70 18.38 -23.06
CA LYS A 170 3.57 17.74 -24.37
C LYS A 170 2.43 16.71 -24.31
N THR A 171 1.94 16.30 -25.48
CA THR A 171 0.90 15.28 -25.57
C THR A 171 1.21 14.30 -26.69
N ILE A 172 1.00 13.02 -26.41
CA ILE A 172 1.06 11.94 -27.40
C ILE A 172 -0.30 11.25 -27.54
N SER A 173 -0.50 10.58 -28.67
CA SER A 173 -1.64 9.72 -28.91
C SER A 173 -1.25 8.55 -29.80
N THR A 174 -1.78 7.38 -29.49
CA THR A 174 -1.73 6.18 -30.34
C THR A 174 -3.15 5.79 -30.75
N LYS A 175 -3.30 4.95 -31.79
CA LYS A 175 -4.60 4.40 -32.20
C LYS A 175 -5.32 3.72 -31.03
N VAL A 176 -4.58 3.01 -30.17
CA VAL A 176 -5.11 2.33 -28.98
C VAL A 176 -5.67 3.35 -27.99
N THR A 177 -4.91 4.40 -27.66
CA THR A 177 -5.38 5.43 -26.73
C THR A 177 -6.52 6.29 -27.31
N ASP A 178 -6.54 6.51 -28.64
CA ASP A 178 -7.62 7.23 -29.31
C ASP A 178 -8.92 6.41 -29.35
N ASN A 179 -8.83 5.08 -29.43
CA ASN A 179 -9.98 4.21 -29.31
C ASN A 179 -10.51 4.20 -27.86
N ALA A 180 -9.62 4.13 -26.86
CA ALA A 180 -10.02 4.21 -25.44
C ALA A 180 -10.79 5.50 -25.13
N ARG A 181 -10.40 6.63 -25.74
CA ARG A 181 -11.09 7.93 -25.59
C ARG A 181 -12.57 7.93 -25.97
N ARG A 182 -13.07 6.94 -26.73
CA ARG A 182 -14.50 6.85 -27.07
C ARG A 182 -15.39 6.68 -25.84
N SER A 183 -14.82 6.19 -24.73
CA SER A 183 -15.48 6.20 -23.43
C SER A 183 -14.57 6.79 -22.35
N PRO A 184 -15.02 7.82 -21.61
CA PRO A 184 -14.28 8.34 -20.46
C PRO A 184 -13.98 7.28 -19.40
N THR A 185 -14.79 6.21 -19.31
CA THR A 185 -14.55 5.10 -18.38
C THR A 185 -13.30 4.29 -18.72
N GLU A 186 -12.85 4.33 -19.97
CA GLU A 186 -11.65 3.62 -20.43
C GLU A 186 -10.37 4.45 -20.28
N MET A 187 -10.49 5.75 -20.03
CA MET A 187 -9.36 6.65 -19.79
C MET A 187 -8.92 6.63 -18.32
N ARG A 188 -8.82 5.42 -17.75
CA ARG A 188 -8.26 5.14 -16.42
C ARG A 188 -6.88 4.55 -16.55
N ALA A 189 -5.97 4.90 -15.64
CA ALA A 189 -4.58 4.45 -15.68
C ALA A 189 -4.46 2.92 -15.81
N THR A 190 -5.27 2.19 -15.03
CA THR A 190 -5.31 0.72 -15.05
C THR A 190 -5.88 0.12 -16.34
N ASN A 191 -6.78 0.83 -17.03
CA ASN A 191 -7.33 0.36 -18.30
C ASN A 191 -6.34 0.62 -19.43
N ILE A 192 -5.74 1.83 -19.46
CA ILE A 192 -4.66 2.15 -20.38
C ILE A 192 -3.52 1.13 -20.24
N ALA A 193 -3.10 0.81 -19.02
CA ALA A 193 -2.03 -0.17 -18.77
C ALA A 193 -2.36 -1.61 -19.20
N LYS A 194 -3.64 -1.97 -19.30
CA LYS A 194 -4.07 -3.26 -19.85
C LYS A 194 -4.14 -3.23 -21.37
N LEU A 195 -4.58 -2.12 -21.94
CA LEU A 195 -4.67 -1.94 -23.39
C LEU A 195 -3.28 -1.81 -24.01
N VAL A 196 -2.40 -1.05 -23.37
CA VAL A 196 -1.00 -0.85 -23.75
C VAL A 196 -0.16 -1.90 -23.05
N SER A 197 -0.13 -3.10 -23.61
CA SER A 197 0.46 -4.25 -22.92
C SER A 197 1.32 -5.14 -23.83
N ASN A 198 1.11 -5.08 -25.15
CA ASN A 198 1.87 -5.86 -26.09
C ASN A 198 3.05 -5.07 -26.66
N ASP A 199 3.93 -5.79 -27.34
CA ASP A 199 5.17 -5.29 -27.89
C ASP A 199 4.99 -4.16 -28.92
N GLU A 200 3.95 -4.24 -29.77
CA GLU A 200 3.63 -3.25 -30.81
C GLU A 200 3.12 -1.94 -30.20
N ASP A 201 2.32 -2.02 -29.13
CA ASP A 201 1.81 -0.84 -28.42
C ASP A 201 2.97 -0.04 -27.82
N ILE A 202 3.93 -0.72 -27.19
CA ILE A 202 5.10 -0.09 -26.57
C ILE A 202 6.00 0.55 -27.64
N GLU A 203 6.19 -0.13 -28.77
CA GLU A 203 6.91 0.44 -29.91
C GLU A 203 6.23 1.69 -30.46
N THR A 204 4.91 1.68 -30.57
CA THR A 204 4.14 2.85 -31.01
C THR A 204 4.27 4.03 -30.05
N ILE A 205 4.23 3.79 -28.74
CA ILE A 205 4.47 4.83 -27.73
C ILE A 205 5.89 5.38 -27.85
N ALA A 206 6.90 4.50 -27.96
CA ALA A 206 8.27 4.92 -28.13
C ALA A 206 8.46 5.78 -29.38
N GLN A 207 7.84 5.41 -30.50
CA GLN A 207 7.83 6.21 -31.73
C GLN A 207 7.24 7.60 -31.49
N GLN A 208 6.08 7.71 -30.82
CA GLN A 208 5.47 9.00 -30.51
C GLN A 208 6.34 9.87 -29.59
N LEU A 209 6.96 9.28 -28.56
CA LEU A 209 7.90 9.98 -27.69
C LEU A 209 9.13 10.46 -28.46
N ASN A 210 9.64 9.64 -29.38
CA ASN A 210 10.83 9.94 -30.18
C ASN A 210 10.61 11.03 -31.25
N LEU A 211 9.36 11.40 -31.54
CA LEU A 211 9.00 12.51 -32.42
C LEU A 211 8.95 13.87 -31.70
N ILE A 212 9.01 13.88 -30.36
CA ILE A 212 8.98 15.13 -29.59
C ILE A 212 10.36 15.79 -29.67
N GLU A 213 10.43 16.94 -30.34
CA GLU A 213 11.62 17.80 -30.33
C GLU A 213 11.70 18.55 -28.99
N THR A 214 12.80 18.32 -28.25
CA THR A 214 13.00 18.89 -26.91
C THR A 214 14.47 18.92 -26.48
N ASP A 215 14.84 19.97 -25.78
CA ASP A 215 16.12 20.16 -25.08
C ASP A 215 16.05 19.79 -23.58
N SER A 216 14.89 19.30 -23.10
CA SER A 216 14.70 18.85 -21.70
C SER A 216 15.72 17.79 -21.28
N GLU A 217 15.88 17.51 -19.99
CA GLU A 217 16.77 16.44 -19.52
C GLU A 217 16.09 15.07 -19.58
N LEU A 218 14.77 15.01 -19.37
CA LEU A 218 13.96 13.79 -19.45
C LEU A 218 12.47 14.06 -19.68
N PHE A 219 11.73 12.99 -19.96
CA PHE A 219 10.26 12.96 -19.94
C PHE A 219 9.69 12.49 -18.59
N ILE A 220 8.72 13.24 -18.08
CA ILE A 220 7.85 12.79 -16.99
C ILE A 220 6.56 12.24 -17.60
N LEU A 221 6.33 10.94 -17.44
CA LEU A 221 5.16 10.23 -17.95
C LEU A 221 4.18 9.90 -16.82
N PRO A 222 2.88 9.76 -17.09
CA PRO A 222 1.98 9.12 -16.13
C PRO A 222 2.31 7.63 -15.99
N ALA A 223 2.18 7.08 -14.79
CA ALA A 223 2.37 5.65 -14.52
C ALA A 223 1.21 4.79 -15.07
N VAL A 224 1.19 4.61 -16.39
CA VAL A 224 0.15 3.88 -17.15
C VAL A 224 0.68 2.62 -17.83
N LEU A 225 1.86 2.13 -17.42
CA LEU A 225 2.51 0.96 -18.00
C LEU A 225 2.86 -0.08 -16.93
N GLY A 226 2.99 -1.33 -17.39
CA GLY A 226 3.42 -2.44 -16.55
C GLY A 226 2.34 -2.90 -15.57
N PHE A 227 1.15 -3.26 -16.07
CA PHE A 227 0.05 -3.68 -15.20
C PHE A 227 0.37 -4.97 -14.42
N ASN A 228 0.97 -5.97 -15.07
CA ASN A 228 1.25 -7.28 -14.48
C ASN A 228 2.69 -7.47 -13.98
N ASN A 229 3.64 -6.78 -14.62
CA ASN A 229 5.08 -6.87 -14.42
C ASN A 229 5.75 -5.58 -14.95
N ARG A 230 7.08 -5.54 -15.03
CA ARG A 230 7.84 -4.37 -15.49
C ARG A 230 8.32 -4.45 -16.94
N GLU A 231 8.01 -5.52 -17.67
CA GLU A 231 8.55 -5.76 -19.01
C GLU A 231 8.22 -4.63 -19.99
N ALA A 232 6.98 -4.12 -19.96
CA ALA A 232 6.57 -2.97 -20.78
C ALA A 232 7.38 -1.69 -20.49
N ILE A 233 7.74 -1.47 -19.21
CA ILE A 233 8.53 -0.30 -18.78
C ILE A 233 9.99 -0.48 -19.23
N GLU A 234 10.54 -1.67 -19.04
CA GLU A 234 11.91 -2.03 -19.44
C GLU A 234 12.08 -1.95 -20.96
N LYS A 235 11.10 -2.46 -21.74
CA LYS A 235 11.08 -2.32 -23.20
C LYS A 235 11.00 -0.86 -23.64
N LEU A 236 10.17 -0.05 -23.00
CA LEU A 236 10.09 1.38 -23.32
C LEU A 236 11.42 2.10 -23.05
N HIS A 237 12.13 1.75 -21.98
CA HIS A 237 13.48 2.27 -21.70
C HIS A 237 14.50 1.94 -22.79
N LEU A 238 14.37 0.78 -23.46
CA LEU A 238 15.25 0.40 -24.56
C LEU A 238 14.94 1.15 -25.87
N LEU A 239 13.68 1.53 -26.08
CA LEU A 239 13.21 2.12 -27.35
C LEU A 239 13.13 3.66 -27.34
N ALA A 240 12.92 4.27 -26.17
CA ALA A 240 12.86 5.72 -26.04
C ALA A 240 14.27 6.33 -26.14
N LYS A 241 14.45 7.30 -27.04
CA LYS A 241 15.71 8.04 -27.23
C LYS A 241 16.01 9.01 -26.08
N LYS A 242 14.95 9.48 -25.41
CA LYS A 242 15.03 10.37 -24.25
C LYS A 242 14.80 9.55 -22.99
N PRO A 243 15.59 9.73 -21.91
CA PRO A 243 15.28 9.09 -20.64
C PRO A 243 13.91 9.58 -20.13
N PHE A 244 13.25 8.74 -19.34
CA PHE A 244 11.99 9.10 -18.72
C PHE A 244 11.90 8.57 -17.29
N LYS A 245 11.06 9.22 -16.50
CA LYS A 245 10.56 8.74 -15.21
C LYS A 245 9.04 8.86 -15.21
N MET A 246 8.40 8.09 -14.34
CA MET A 246 6.95 8.13 -14.19
C MET A 246 6.52 8.82 -12.91
N VAL A 247 5.32 9.38 -12.92
CA VAL A 247 4.64 9.85 -11.72
C VAL A 247 3.37 9.02 -11.54
N ALA A 248 3.10 8.61 -10.30
CA ALA A 248 1.88 7.90 -9.98
C ALA A 248 0.66 8.71 -10.46
N THR A 249 -0.39 8.03 -10.91
CA THR A 249 -1.64 8.69 -11.33
C THR A 249 -2.58 8.86 -10.14
N LEU A 250 -3.66 9.63 -10.32
CA LEU A 250 -4.77 9.54 -9.39
C LEU A 250 -5.29 8.08 -9.34
N PRO A 251 -5.77 7.61 -8.17
CA PRO A 251 -6.24 6.24 -8.04
C PRO A 251 -7.40 5.91 -9.01
N PRO A 252 -7.51 4.65 -9.48
CA PRO A 252 -6.66 3.49 -9.16
C PRO A 252 -5.26 3.56 -9.77
N SER A 253 -4.27 3.02 -9.07
CA SER A 253 -2.85 3.11 -9.41
C SER A 253 -2.31 1.82 -10.02
N VAL A 254 -1.64 1.92 -11.17
CA VAL A 254 -1.02 0.78 -11.86
C VAL A 254 0.08 0.14 -10.99
N SER A 255 0.92 0.95 -10.35
CA SER A 255 1.99 0.45 -9.49
C SER A 255 1.46 -0.31 -8.27
N GLY A 256 0.37 0.19 -7.66
CA GLY A 256 -0.29 -0.48 -6.53
C GLY A 256 -0.95 -1.80 -6.91
N VAL A 257 -1.60 -1.85 -8.07
CA VAL A 257 -2.16 -3.09 -8.63
C VAL A 257 -1.05 -4.09 -8.98
N ARG A 258 0.02 -3.65 -9.65
CA ARG A 258 1.18 -4.48 -9.97
C ARG A 258 1.78 -5.09 -8.70
N ALA A 259 2.00 -4.30 -7.66
CA ALA A 259 2.51 -4.80 -6.38
C ALA A 259 1.61 -5.90 -5.79
N THR A 260 0.29 -5.72 -5.84
CA THR A 260 -0.68 -6.74 -5.40
C THR A 260 -0.57 -8.03 -6.19
N ILE A 261 -0.49 -7.94 -7.52
CA ILE A 261 -0.37 -9.11 -8.40
C ILE A 261 0.92 -9.87 -8.09
N LEU A 262 2.04 -9.16 -7.94
CA LEU A 262 3.36 -9.72 -7.68
C LEU A 262 3.43 -10.41 -6.31
N LEU A 263 2.91 -9.77 -5.26
CA LEU A 263 2.82 -10.37 -3.91
C LEU A 263 1.94 -11.63 -3.90
N LYS A 264 0.79 -11.61 -4.57
CA LYS A 264 -0.08 -12.80 -4.71
C LYS A 264 0.62 -13.93 -5.46
N LYS A 265 1.36 -13.62 -6.53
CA LYS A 265 2.16 -14.61 -7.26
C LYS A 265 3.23 -15.24 -6.36
N LEU A 266 3.91 -14.43 -5.54
CA LEU A 266 4.92 -14.94 -4.60
C LEU A 266 4.28 -15.82 -3.51
N PHE A 267 3.17 -15.39 -2.92
CA PHE A 267 2.43 -16.18 -1.94
C PHE A 267 2.02 -17.56 -2.49
N ASN A 268 1.44 -17.58 -3.70
CA ASN A 268 1.06 -18.82 -4.37
C ASN A 268 2.29 -19.71 -4.70
N ARG A 269 3.42 -19.11 -5.07
CA ARG A 269 4.68 -19.84 -5.33
C ARG A 269 5.15 -20.60 -4.09
N TYR A 270 4.92 -20.06 -2.89
CA TYR A 270 5.22 -20.72 -1.62
C TYR A 270 4.11 -21.69 -1.14
N GLY A 271 3.13 -22.02 -1.99
CA GLY A 271 2.07 -22.96 -1.66
C GLY A 271 0.91 -22.37 -0.84
N GLY A 272 0.88 -21.04 -0.68
CA GLY A 272 -0.22 -20.34 -0.03
C GLY A 272 -1.54 -20.46 -0.80
N THR A 273 -2.65 -20.59 -0.08
CA THR A 273 -4.01 -20.61 -0.67
C THR A 273 -4.67 -19.25 -0.52
N TYR A 274 -5.15 -18.64 -1.62
CA TYR A 274 -5.82 -17.34 -1.58
C TYR A 274 -7.31 -17.47 -1.96
N LEU A 275 -8.21 -17.26 -1.00
CA LEU A 275 -9.66 -17.29 -1.19
C LEU A 275 -10.18 -15.87 -1.44
N LEU A 276 -10.30 -15.50 -2.72
CA LEU A 276 -10.82 -14.20 -3.16
C LEU A 276 -12.35 -14.20 -3.23
N GLY A 277 -12.96 -13.08 -2.81
CA GLY A 277 -14.39 -12.88 -2.90
C GLY A 277 -15.15 -13.64 -1.81
N ASN A 278 -14.51 -13.94 -0.68
CA ASN A 278 -15.14 -14.61 0.44
C ASN A 278 -14.88 -13.82 1.73
N THR A 279 -15.92 -13.62 2.53
CA THR A 279 -15.88 -12.79 3.74
C THR A 279 -16.00 -13.69 4.95
N VAL A 280 -15.14 -13.51 5.95
CA VAL A 280 -15.29 -14.17 7.25
C VAL A 280 -16.39 -13.46 8.03
N VAL A 281 -17.38 -14.20 8.51
CA VAL A 281 -18.58 -13.62 9.17
C VAL A 281 -18.62 -13.86 10.67
N SER A 282 -17.96 -14.92 11.13
CA SER A 282 -17.94 -15.30 12.54
C SER A 282 -16.76 -16.23 12.82
N GLY A 283 -16.43 -16.37 14.09
CA GLY A 283 -15.57 -17.44 14.56
C GLY A 283 -15.92 -17.93 15.95
N SER A 284 -15.66 -19.21 16.18
CA SER A 284 -15.96 -19.92 17.41
C SER A 284 -14.78 -19.84 18.35
N ILE A 285 -15.00 -19.30 19.56
CA ILE A 285 -13.97 -19.18 20.60
C ILE A 285 -14.29 -20.16 21.72
N LYS A 286 -13.35 -21.04 22.05
CA LYS A 286 -13.43 -21.98 23.18
C LYS A 286 -12.12 -21.94 23.95
N ASN A 287 -12.20 -21.89 25.29
CA ASN A 287 -11.03 -21.89 26.17
C ASN A 287 -9.96 -20.86 25.75
N ASN A 288 -10.39 -19.63 25.46
CA ASN A 288 -9.53 -18.51 25.05
C ASN A 288 -8.81 -18.67 23.70
N LYS A 289 -9.25 -19.59 22.85
CA LYS A 289 -8.71 -19.81 21.51
C LYS A 289 -9.82 -19.86 20.46
N ILE A 290 -9.54 -19.37 19.27
CA ILE A 290 -10.38 -19.62 18.10
C ILE A 290 -10.18 -21.07 17.69
N VAL A 291 -11.29 -21.80 17.53
CA VAL A 291 -11.30 -23.19 17.03
C VAL A 291 -11.63 -23.26 15.54
N SER A 292 -12.53 -22.41 15.07
CA SER A 292 -12.95 -22.35 13.67
C SER A 292 -13.49 -20.97 13.30
N ILE A 293 -13.52 -20.67 12.00
CA ILE A 293 -14.23 -19.54 11.43
C ILE A 293 -15.21 -20.00 10.36
N GLN A 294 -16.23 -19.18 10.11
CA GLN A 294 -17.19 -19.37 9.03
C GLN A 294 -17.11 -18.24 8.02
N THR A 295 -17.43 -18.56 6.76
CA THR A 295 -17.38 -17.59 5.67
C THR A 295 -18.74 -17.50 4.95
N GLU A 296 -19.04 -16.36 4.35
CA GLU A 296 -20.33 -16.14 3.66
C GLU A 296 -20.65 -17.21 2.62
N LYS A 297 -19.61 -17.70 1.91
CA LYS A 297 -19.77 -18.65 0.80
C LYS A 297 -19.56 -20.11 1.20
N MET A 298 -19.12 -20.39 2.43
CA MET A 298 -18.86 -21.73 2.94
C MET A 298 -19.45 -21.84 4.34
N GLN A 299 -20.78 -21.73 4.45
CA GLN A 299 -21.48 -21.72 5.74
C GLN A 299 -21.55 -23.11 6.39
N ASP A 300 -21.48 -24.17 5.58
CA ASP A 300 -21.51 -25.57 6.03
C ASP A 300 -20.11 -26.15 6.28
N GLU A 301 -19.04 -25.38 6.03
CA GLU A 301 -17.66 -25.80 6.25
C GLU A 301 -16.92 -24.86 7.19
N ASP A 302 -16.67 -25.35 8.41
CA ASP A 302 -15.78 -24.68 9.35
C ASP A 302 -14.32 -24.75 8.83
N LEU A 303 -13.67 -23.59 8.82
CA LEU A 303 -12.23 -23.49 8.55
C LEU A 303 -11.48 -23.43 9.88
N GLU A 304 -10.61 -24.42 10.10
CA GLU A 304 -9.86 -24.59 11.34
C GLU A 304 -8.38 -24.25 11.10
N ALA A 305 -7.75 -23.64 12.11
CA ALA A 305 -6.31 -23.40 12.12
C ALA A 305 -5.74 -23.41 13.54
N GLU A 306 -4.42 -23.57 13.64
CA GLU A 306 -3.70 -23.40 14.90
C GLU A 306 -3.65 -21.92 15.28
N TYR A 307 -3.35 -21.04 14.31
CA TYR A 307 -3.27 -19.60 14.49
C TYR A 307 -4.15 -18.82 13.51
N PHE A 308 -4.58 -17.64 13.94
CA PHE A 308 -5.38 -16.71 13.16
C PHE A 308 -4.71 -15.33 13.16
N ILE A 309 -4.70 -14.66 12.01
CA ILE A 309 -4.20 -13.29 11.89
C ILE A 309 -5.31 -12.40 11.31
N LEU A 310 -5.75 -11.42 12.09
CA LEU A 310 -6.65 -10.36 11.65
C LEU A 310 -5.84 -9.26 10.94
N SER A 311 -6.01 -9.20 9.62
CA SER A 311 -5.36 -8.25 8.71
C SER A 311 -6.42 -7.56 7.82
N SER A 312 -7.62 -7.39 8.36
CA SER A 312 -8.84 -6.97 7.65
C SER A 312 -8.86 -5.49 7.27
N GLY A 313 -7.88 -4.71 7.74
CA GLY A 313 -7.83 -3.26 7.56
C GLY A 313 -8.82 -2.52 8.45
N SER A 314 -8.87 -1.19 8.29
CA SER A 314 -9.79 -0.34 9.05
C SER A 314 -11.14 -0.20 8.32
N PHE A 315 -11.81 0.96 8.45
CA PHE A 315 -13.14 1.24 7.92
C PHE A 315 -13.31 1.01 6.41
N LEU A 316 -12.34 1.44 5.58
CA LEU A 316 -12.43 1.27 4.11
C LEU A 316 -12.54 -0.20 3.68
N SER A 317 -11.91 -1.10 4.44
CA SER A 317 -11.88 -2.53 4.16
C SER A 317 -12.90 -3.32 4.98
N HIS A 318 -13.76 -2.63 5.75
CA HIS A 318 -14.75 -3.21 6.65
C HIS A 318 -14.18 -4.09 7.76
N GLY A 319 -12.88 -3.97 8.08
CA GLY A 319 -12.30 -4.63 9.25
C GLY A 319 -12.65 -3.93 10.57
N LEU A 320 -13.04 -2.66 10.50
CA LEU A 320 -13.80 -1.97 11.53
C LEU A 320 -15.12 -1.49 10.93
N SER A 321 -16.19 -1.58 11.72
CA SER A 321 -17.51 -1.06 11.38
C SER A 321 -17.99 -0.10 12.45
N SER A 322 -18.96 0.74 12.11
CA SER A 322 -19.61 1.63 13.06
C SER A 322 -21.11 1.65 12.87
N ASN A 323 -21.83 1.90 13.96
CA ASN A 323 -23.25 2.20 13.94
C ASN A 323 -23.53 3.45 14.81
N TYR A 324 -24.79 3.75 15.09
CA TYR A 324 -25.15 4.92 15.90
C TYR A 324 -24.64 4.86 17.35
N ARG A 325 -24.25 3.67 17.84
CA ARG A 325 -23.90 3.42 19.25
C ARG A 325 -22.42 3.18 19.48
N ARG A 326 -21.71 2.52 18.56
CA ARG A 326 -20.32 2.12 18.76
C ARG A 326 -19.56 1.89 17.44
N ILE A 327 -18.24 1.87 17.56
CA ILE A 327 -17.33 1.27 16.59
C ILE A 327 -16.96 -0.12 17.10
N TYR A 328 -16.85 -1.10 16.20
CA TYR A 328 -16.61 -2.49 16.56
C TYR A 328 -15.89 -3.26 15.44
N GLU A 329 -15.18 -4.31 15.83
CA GLU A 329 -14.66 -5.32 14.91
C GLU A 329 -15.76 -6.36 14.64
N PRO A 330 -16.12 -6.63 13.37
CA PRO A 330 -17.37 -7.33 13.04
C PRO A 330 -17.33 -8.86 13.19
N VAL A 331 -16.17 -9.51 13.21
CA VAL A 331 -16.07 -10.98 13.17
C VAL A 331 -16.09 -11.60 14.57
N PHE A 332 -15.30 -11.06 15.49
CA PHE A 332 -15.11 -11.61 16.83
C PHE A 332 -15.60 -10.67 17.94
N ASP A 333 -16.02 -9.45 17.59
CA ASP A 333 -16.40 -8.41 18.56
C ASP A 333 -15.25 -8.11 19.54
N LEU A 334 -14.07 -7.84 18.98
CA LEU A 334 -12.86 -7.53 19.72
C LEU A 334 -12.94 -6.17 20.41
N ASP A 335 -12.09 -5.99 21.42
CA ASP A 335 -11.90 -4.69 22.06
C ASP A 335 -11.31 -3.70 21.05
N VAL A 336 -11.98 -2.57 20.86
CA VAL A 336 -11.54 -1.49 19.97
C VAL A 336 -11.17 -0.26 20.81
N ASP A 337 -10.00 0.31 20.58
CA ASP A 337 -9.66 1.65 21.04
C ASP A 337 -10.42 2.65 20.18
N ALA A 338 -11.50 3.21 20.73
CA ALA A 338 -12.25 4.29 20.13
C ALA A 338 -12.81 5.20 21.23
N THR A 339 -13.05 6.47 20.89
CA THR A 339 -13.74 7.40 21.80
C THR A 339 -15.19 6.98 21.98
N LEU A 340 -15.72 7.13 23.20
CA LEU A 340 -17.05 6.63 23.55
C LEU A 340 -18.19 7.38 22.84
N TYR A 341 -18.13 8.70 22.79
CA TYR A 341 -19.21 9.51 22.24
C TYR A 341 -19.04 9.71 20.74
N ARG A 342 -20.14 9.51 20.00
CA ARG A 342 -20.17 9.66 18.53
C ARG A 342 -19.71 11.04 18.05
N ALA A 343 -20.00 12.09 18.83
CA ALA A 343 -19.58 13.45 18.51
C ALA A 343 -18.05 13.62 18.46
N ASP A 344 -17.31 12.73 19.14
CA ASP A 344 -15.85 12.80 19.23
C ASP A 344 -15.15 11.94 18.15
N TRP A 345 -15.90 11.25 17.28
CA TRP A 345 -15.31 10.37 16.27
C TRP A 345 -14.64 11.14 15.13
N SER A 346 -15.08 12.37 14.90
CA SER A 346 -14.61 13.24 13.82
C SER A 346 -14.54 14.68 14.31
N LYS A 347 -13.66 15.47 13.69
CA LYS A 347 -13.61 16.92 13.83
C LYS A 347 -14.36 17.57 12.68
N GLU A 348 -14.84 18.79 12.91
CA GLU A 348 -15.57 19.58 11.90
C GLU A 348 -14.71 19.89 10.67
N TYR A 349 -13.46 20.29 10.89
CA TYR A 349 -12.55 20.61 9.78
C TYR A 349 -11.93 19.34 9.20
N ILE A 350 -12.24 19.04 7.93
CA ILE A 350 -11.87 17.78 7.27
C ILE A 350 -10.35 17.51 7.24
N PHE A 351 -9.53 18.56 7.25
CA PHE A 351 -8.07 18.44 7.18
C PHE A 351 -7.40 18.28 8.55
N ASP A 352 -8.14 18.38 9.65
CA ASP A 352 -7.60 18.10 10.98
C ASP A 352 -7.22 16.62 11.12
N SER A 353 -6.40 16.31 12.13
CA SER A 353 -6.22 14.92 12.57
C SER A 353 -7.55 14.40 13.10
N GLN A 354 -8.19 13.54 12.31
CA GLN A 354 -9.50 12.96 12.61
C GLN A 354 -9.33 11.82 13.62
N PRO A 355 -10.05 11.83 14.76
CA PRO A 355 -9.93 10.79 15.79
C PRO A 355 -10.14 9.37 15.25
N TYR A 356 -11.08 9.18 14.32
CA TYR A 356 -11.34 7.85 13.75
C TYR A 356 -10.15 7.22 13.02
N MET A 357 -9.16 8.00 12.61
CA MET A 357 -7.98 7.48 11.92
C MET A 357 -7.03 6.74 12.85
N GLU A 358 -7.17 6.89 14.18
CA GLU A 358 -6.37 6.19 15.19
C GLU A 358 -7.09 4.99 15.82
N PHE A 359 -8.39 4.84 15.53
CA PHE A 359 -9.19 3.78 16.11
C PHE A 359 -8.82 2.42 15.52
N GLY A 360 -8.78 1.40 16.38
CA GLY A 360 -8.41 0.06 15.97
C GLY A 360 -8.51 -0.98 17.08
N VAL A 361 -8.25 -2.23 16.71
CA VAL A 361 -8.27 -3.38 17.62
C VAL A 361 -7.14 -3.26 18.64
N LYS A 362 -7.49 -3.46 19.91
CA LYS A 362 -6.54 -3.52 21.02
C LYS A 362 -5.75 -4.82 20.96
N THR A 363 -4.46 -4.70 21.27
CA THR A 363 -3.57 -5.85 21.39
C THR A 363 -2.66 -5.72 22.59
N ASP A 364 -2.12 -6.85 23.04
CA ASP A 364 -0.94 -6.86 23.89
C ASP A 364 0.33 -6.44 23.11
N ALA A 365 1.49 -6.54 23.79
CA ALA A 365 2.81 -6.25 23.21
C ALA A 365 3.28 -7.31 22.18
N GLN A 366 2.65 -8.48 22.13
CA GLN A 366 2.93 -9.53 21.15
C GLN A 366 1.95 -9.54 19.97
N PHE A 367 1.05 -8.55 19.92
CA PHE A 367 -0.02 -8.39 18.94
C PHE A 367 -1.17 -9.40 19.05
N HIS A 368 -1.34 -10.08 20.19
CA HIS A 368 -2.54 -10.85 20.45
C HIS A 368 -3.74 -9.92 20.61
N ALA A 369 -4.79 -10.16 19.84
CA ALA A 369 -6.03 -9.41 19.90
C ALA A 369 -6.75 -9.63 21.23
N MET A 370 -7.40 -8.58 21.72
CA MET A 370 -8.10 -8.59 23.01
C MET A 370 -9.62 -8.64 22.85
N LYS A 371 -10.28 -9.34 23.78
CA LYS A 371 -11.74 -9.37 23.94
C LYS A 371 -12.10 -9.38 25.41
N GLY A 372 -12.87 -8.40 25.86
CA GLY A 372 -13.27 -8.27 27.26
C GLY A 372 -12.07 -8.08 28.21
N GLY A 373 -11.04 -7.38 27.74
CA GLY A 373 -9.81 -7.11 28.50
C GLY A 373 -8.82 -8.28 28.57
N LYS A 374 -9.06 -9.39 27.87
CA LYS A 374 -8.18 -10.56 27.84
C LYS A 374 -7.72 -10.84 26.41
N THR A 375 -6.47 -11.29 26.26
CA THR A 375 -5.92 -11.74 24.98
C THR A 375 -6.58 -13.03 24.54
N ILE A 376 -6.75 -13.24 23.24
CA ILE A 376 -7.10 -14.54 22.65
C ILE A 376 -5.79 -15.17 22.16
N ASP A 377 -5.40 -16.32 22.73
CA ASP A 377 -4.02 -16.83 22.66
C ASP A 377 -3.51 -17.09 21.23
N ASN A 378 -4.42 -17.43 20.31
CA ASN A 378 -4.07 -17.77 18.93
C ASN A 378 -4.60 -16.79 17.88
N LEU A 379 -5.05 -15.60 18.30
CA LEU A 379 -5.50 -14.54 17.40
C LEU A 379 -4.55 -13.35 17.48
N TYR A 380 -3.84 -13.07 16.38
CA TYR A 380 -3.03 -11.88 16.22
C TYR A 380 -3.74 -10.82 15.40
N ALA A 381 -3.38 -9.54 15.56
CA ALA A 381 -3.83 -8.46 14.69
C ALA A 381 -2.64 -7.72 14.06
N THR A 382 -2.72 -7.36 12.77
CA THR A 382 -1.62 -6.70 12.06
C THR A 382 -2.09 -5.63 11.07
N GLY A 383 -1.21 -4.67 10.78
CA GLY A 383 -1.47 -3.59 9.83
C GLY A 383 -2.57 -2.64 10.26
N SER A 384 -3.32 -2.11 9.30
CA SER A 384 -4.24 -0.98 9.54
C SER A 384 -5.46 -1.28 10.41
N VAL A 385 -5.66 -2.52 10.88
CA VAL A 385 -6.70 -2.82 11.86
C VAL A 385 -6.26 -2.44 13.29
N LEU A 386 -4.96 -2.28 13.53
CA LEU A 386 -4.39 -1.92 14.83
C LEU A 386 -4.71 -0.47 15.21
N SER A 387 -4.89 -0.23 16.50
CA SER A 387 -5.01 1.12 17.05
C SER A 387 -3.65 1.81 17.21
N GLY A 388 -3.70 3.10 17.56
CA GLY A 388 -2.56 3.81 18.12
C GLY A 388 -1.67 4.51 17.09
N HIS A 389 -2.13 4.64 15.85
CA HIS A 389 -1.44 5.43 14.84
C HIS A 389 -2.40 6.06 13.83
N ASN A 390 -2.14 7.30 13.41
CA ASN A 390 -2.84 7.94 12.31
C ASN A 390 -2.02 7.80 11.04
N ASN A 391 -2.35 6.81 10.22
CA ASN A 391 -1.55 6.45 9.06
C ASN A 391 -1.39 7.55 8.01
N LEU A 392 -2.35 8.46 7.91
CA LEU A 392 -2.33 9.59 6.97
C LEU A 392 -1.48 10.74 7.50
N LYS A 393 -1.53 11.01 8.80
CA LYS A 393 -0.79 12.10 9.42
C LYS A 393 0.68 11.76 9.64
N LEU A 394 0.98 10.52 10.03
CA LEU A 394 2.36 10.07 10.26
C LEU A 394 3.05 9.59 8.99
N ALA A 395 2.29 9.22 7.95
CA ALA A 395 2.80 8.53 6.76
C ALA A 395 3.64 7.30 7.14
N ASP A 396 3.01 6.36 7.84
CA ASP A 396 3.64 5.13 8.36
C ASP A 396 2.86 3.85 7.98
N GLY A 397 1.70 4.00 7.32
CA GLY A 397 0.70 2.93 7.23
C GLY A 397 1.19 1.66 6.53
N THR A 398 2.01 1.81 5.50
CA THR A 398 2.64 0.67 4.82
C THR A 398 3.74 0.03 5.65
N GLY A 399 4.57 0.83 6.33
CA GLY A 399 5.59 0.31 7.23
C GLY A 399 4.95 -0.45 8.39
N VAL A 400 3.90 0.09 9.02
CA VAL A 400 3.13 -0.62 10.07
C VAL A 400 2.57 -1.94 9.52
N SER A 401 2.00 -1.93 8.32
CA SER A 401 1.48 -3.15 7.67
C SER A 401 2.57 -4.19 7.44
N LEU A 402 3.73 -3.81 6.93
CA LEU A 402 4.83 -4.73 6.63
C LEU A 402 5.47 -5.29 7.91
N LEU A 403 5.82 -4.40 8.85
CA LEU A 403 6.64 -4.75 10.01
C LEU A 403 5.84 -5.51 11.08
N THR A 404 4.57 -5.15 11.31
CA THR A 404 3.72 -5.91 12.26
C THR A 404 3.40 -7.30 11.73
N ALA A 405 3.19 -7.45 10.41
CA ALA A 405 3.01 -8.75 9.77
C ALA A 405 4.24 -9.65 9.92
N LEU A 406 5.45 -9.12 9.68
CA LEU A 406 6.69 -9.87 9.87
C LEU A 406 6.92 -10.22 11.35
N LYS A 407 6.65 -9.28 12.26
CA LYS A 407 6.78 -9.53 13.71
C LYS A 407 5.86 -10.65 14.19
N VAL A 408 4.60 -10.64 13.75
CA VAL A 408 3.63 -11.70 14.08
C VAL A 408 4.03 -13.03 13.45
N ALA A 409 4.54 -13.04 12.20
CA ALA A 409 5.06 -14.24 11.58
C ALA A 409 6.22 -14.84 12.40
N GLU A 410 7.15 -14.01 12.89
CA GLU A 410 8.22 -14.46 13.80
C GLU A 410 7.68 -15.02 15.12
N ASN A 411 6.62 -14.43 15.69
CA ASN A 411 6.02 -14.94 16.92
C ASN A 411 5.37 -16.31 16.73
N ILE A 412 4.72 -16.55 15.58
CA ILE A 412 4.09 -17.84 15.24
C ILE A 412 5.10 -18.95 14.92
N LEU A 413 6.30 -18.57 14.46
CA LEU A 413 7.35 -19.53 14.06
C LEU A 413 8.30 -19.93 15.20
N LYS A 414 8.18 -19.31 16.37
CA LYS A 414 8.85 -19.74 17.60
C LYS A 414 8.12 -20.93 18.21
#